data_AF-A0A0Q8M2N1-F1
#
_entry.id   AF-A0A0Q8M2N1-F1
#
_cell.length_a   1.000
_cell.length_b   1.000
_cell.length_c   1.000
_cell.angle_alpha   90.00
_cell.angle_beta   90.00
_cell.angle_gamma   90.00
#
_symmetry.space_group_name_H-M   'P 1'
#
loop_
_entity.id
_entity.type
_entity.pdbx_description
1 polymer ?
#
loop_
_entity_poly.entity_id
_entity_poly.type
_entity_poly.pdbx_seq_one_letter_code
_entity_poly.pdbx_strand_id
1 'polypeptide(L)'
;MTTQQYLVIHMTDSSGATLAQDEDRRMLESWVDEGVEAGTVGVGSAVAGPDRAKSVVVRDGRTIITDGPFPEFKEWFAGYDLLEAESIEEAAAYMAKHPTALAGRVLILPTVELPWEPGA
;
A
#
# COMPACT_ATOMS: atom_id res chain seq x y z
N MET A 1 4.20 -21.47 -12.95
CA MET A 1 2.87 -20.82 -12.97
C MET A 1 3.15 -19.33 -13.14
N THR A 2 2.29 -18.58 -13.85
CA THR A 2 2.51 -17.14 -14.08
C THR A 2 2.00 -16.36 -12.89
N THR A 3 2.86 -15.56 -12.26
CA THR A 3 2.44 -14.62 -11.21
C THR A 3 2.02 -13.29 -11.83
N GLN A 4 1.19 -12.55 -11.10
CA GLN A 4 0.77 -11.20 -11.39
C GLN A 4 1.22 -10.30 -10.25
N GLN A 5 1.69 -9.11 -10.60
CA GLN A 5 2.03 -8.10 -9.61
C GLN A 5 0.80 -7.30 -9.17
N TYR A 6 0.67 -7.08 -7.86
CA TYR A 6 -0.38 -6.29 -7.23
C TYR A 6 0.22 -5.13 -6.44
N LEU A 7 -0.34 -3.93 -6.59
CA LEU A 7 -0.14 -2.82 -5.66
C LEU A 7 -1.13 -2.99 -4.50
N VAL A 8 -0.62 -3.01 -3.28
CA VAL A 8 -1.42 -2.95 -2.07
C VAL A 8 -1.29 -1.58 -1.46
N ILE A 9 -2.42 -0.95 -1.16
CA ILE A 9 -2.51 0.35 -0.49
C ILE A 9 -3.00 0.14 0.94
N HIS A 10 -2.24 0.62 1.92
CA HIS A 10 -2.54 0.53 3.34
C HIS A 10 -3.32 1.77 3.76
N MET A 11 -4.54 1.56 4.24
CA MET A 11 -5.44 2.60 4.69
C MET A 11 -5.70 2.42 6.19
N THR A 12 -5.52 3.48 6.96
CA THR A 12 -5.89 3.56 8.38
C THR A 12 -6.48 4.95 8.62
N ASP A 13 -7.00 5.28 9.78
CA ASP A 13 -7.32 6.67 10.08
C ASP A 13 -6.03 7.51 10.29
N SER A 14 -6.17 8.82 10.42
CA SER A 14 -5.01 9.71 10.64
C SER A 14 -4.33 9.54 12.00
N SER A 15 -4.90 8.74 12.92
CA SER A 15 -4.33 8.42 14.23
C SER A 15 -3.47 7.16 14.23
N GLY A 16 -3.60 6.31 13.20
CA GLY A 16 -2.77 5.12 13.00
C GLY A 16 -3.43 3.83 13.48
N ALA A 17 -2.64 2.74 13.51
CA ALA A 17 -3.13 1.43 13.94
C ALA A 17 -3.54 1.43 15.43
N THR A 18 -4.64 0.74 15.76
CA THR A 18 -5.14 0.61 17.14
C THR A 18 -4.42 -0.49 17.95
N LEU A 19 -3.46 -1.20 17.34
CA LEU A 19 -2.72 -2.29 17.97
C LEU A 19 -1.64 -1.76 18.93
N ALA A 20 -1.29 -2.55 19.94
CA ALA A 20 -0.14 -2.25 20.78
C ALA A 20 1.15 -2.34 19.95
N GLN A 21 2.08 -1.41 20.12
CA GLN A 21 3.29 -1.32 19.27
C GLN A 21 4.11 -2.61 19.21
N ASP A 22 4.24 -3.33 20.34
CA ASP A 22 4.99 -4.60 20.37
C ASP A 22 4.24 -5.73 19.64
N GLU A 23 2.91 -5.70 19.63
CA GLU A 23 2.08 -6.64 18.89
C GLU A 23 2.15 -6.35 17.39
N ASP A 24 1.95 -5.08 17.01
CA ASP A 24 2.05 -4.60 15.62
C ASP A 24 3.41 -4.96 15.00
N ARG A 25 4.51 -4.68 15.72
CA ARG A 25 5.87 -5.04 15.27
C ARG A 25 6.01 -6.54 15.02
N ARG A 26 5.60 -7.39 15.96
CA ARG A 26 5.76 -8.85 15.84
C ARG A 26 4.96 -9.42 14.67
N MET A 27 3.75 -8.92 14.48
CA MET A 27 2.89 -9.34 13.38
C MET A 27 3.47 -8.92 12.03
N LEU A 28 3.96 -7.69 11.93
CA LEU A 28 4.60 -7.19 10.71
C LEU A 28 5.87 -7.98 10.39
N GLU A 29 6.76 -8.20 11.37
CA GLU A 29 7.98 -9.00 11.19
C GLU A 29 7.65 -10.41 10.70
N SER A 30 6.70 -11.10 11.35
CA SER A 30 6.28 -12.44 10.93
C SER A 30 5.68 -12.47 9.52
N TRP A 31 4.91 -11.44 9.14
CA TRP A 31 4.32 -11.36 7.82
C TRP A 31 5.39 -11.13 6.73
N VAL A 32 6.35 -10.23 6.99
CA VAL A 32 7.48 -9.95 6.09
C VAL A 32 8.33 -11.21 5.89
N ASP A 33 8.68 -11.89 6.98
CA ASP A 33 9.51 -13.11 6.90
C ASP A 33 8.84 -14.18 6.03
N GLU A 34 7.54 -14.43 6.22
CA GLU A 34 6.75 -15.35 5.39
C GLU A 34 6.78 -14.94 3.90
N GLY A 35 6.60 -13.65 3.63
CA GLY A 35 6.54 -13.11 2.27
C GLY A 35 7.86 -13.14 1.53
N VAL A 36 8.96 -12.87 2.23
CA VAL A 36 10.32 -12.95 1.67
C VAL A 36 10.69 -14.40 1.37
N GLU A 37 10.37 -15.34 2.27
CA GLU A 37 10.62 -16.76 2.04
C GLU A 37 9.80 -17.30 0.85
N ALA A 38 8.55 -16.86 0.69
CA ALA A 38 7.67 -17.24 -0.40
C ALA A 38 7.97 -16.50 -1.73
N GLY A 39 8.76 -15.43 -1.71
CA GLY A 39 8.95 -14.54 -2.87
C GLY A 39 7.70 -13.72 -3.23
N THR A 40 6.75 -13.61 -2.31
CA THR A 40 5.47 -12.91 -2.47
C THR A 40 5.61 -11.41 -2.25
N VAL A 41 6.52 -10.96 -1.36
CA VAL A 41 6.68 -9.55 -1.00
C VAL A 41 7.85 -8.92 -1.75
N GLY A 42 7.56 -7.86 -2.51
CA GLY A 42 8.53 -7.03 -3.19
C GLY A 42 8.87 -5.75 -2.41
N VAL A 43 8.83 -4.61 -3.09
CA VAL A 43 9.13 -3.29 -2.50
C VAL A 43 7.90 -2.75 -1.77
N GLY A 44 8.10 -2.28 -0.54
CA GLY A 44 7.06 -1.62 0.25
C GLY A 44 7.62 -0.57 1.22
N SER A 45 6.74 0.28 1.72
CA SER A 45 7.10 1.29 2.74
C SER A 45 5.90 1.89 3.44
N ALA A 46 6.06 2.18 4.73
CA ALA A 46 5.20 3.13 5.42
C ALA A 46 5.49 4.55 4.94
N VAL A 47 4.46 5.40 4.87
CA VAL A 47 4.63 6.81 4.50
C VAL A 47 4.37 7.75 5.66
N ALA A 48 4.83 8.99 5.51
CA ALA A 48 4.56 10.05 6.47
C ALA A 48 3.06 10.39 6.55
N GLY A 49 2.66 11.07 7.63
CA GLY A 49 1.31 11.58 7.80
C GLY A 49 0.89 12.67 6.78
N PRO A 50 -0.41 13.01 6.74
CA PRO A 50 -0.98 13.97 5.78
C PRO A 50 -0.38 15.38 5.90
N ASP A 51 0.11 15.76 7.08
CA ASP A 51 0.77 17.04 7.37
C ASP A 51 2.07 17.23 6.57
N ARG A 52 2.69 16.14 6.12
CA ARG A 52 3.92 16.14 5.32
C ARG A 52 3.68 15.92 3.83
N ALA A 53 2.44 15.63 3.44
CA ALA A 53 2.09 15.40 2.06
C ALA A 53 1.96 16.72 1.28
N LYS A 54 2.27 16.68 -0.02
CA LYS A 54 2.02 17.76 -0.98
C LYS A 54 1.28 17.19 -2.19
N SER A 55 0.33 17.94 -2.72
CA SER A 55 -0.29 17.66 -4.01
C SER A 55 0.29 18.58 -5.08
N VAL A 56 0.47 18.07 -6.29
CA VAL A 56 1.02 18.82 -7.43
C VAL A 56 0.08 18.68 -8.62
N VAL A 57 -0.29 19.81 -9.22
CA VAL A 57 -1.07 19.84 -10.47
C VAL A 57 -0.45 20.85 -11.44
N VAL A 58 -0.46 20.52 -12.73
CA VAL A 58 -0.07 21.44 -13.80
C VAL A 58 -1.33 21.92 -14.51
N ARG A 59 -1.53 23.24 -14.55
CA ARG A 59 -2.68 23.86 -15.23
C ARG A 59 -2.21 25.10 -16.00
N ASP A 60 -2.58 25.18 -17.27
CA ASP A 60 -2.21 26.28 -18.17
C ASP A 60 -0.70 26.58 -18.17
N GLY A 61 0.12 25.51 -18.16
CA GLY A 61 1.59 25.60 -18.13
C GLY A 61 2.19 26.03 -16.79
N ARG A 62 1.40 26.12 -15.72
CA ARG A 62 1.87 26.48 -14.37
C ARG A 62 1.80 25.30 -13.42
N THR A 63 2.86 25.10 -12.65
CA THR A 63 2.90 24.12 -11.55
C THR A 63 2.32 24.73 -10.29
N ILE A 64 1.30 24.09 -9.73
CA ILE A 64 0.67 24.44 -8.46
C ILE A 64 1.00 23.34 -7.47
N ILE A 65 1.58 23.72 -6.33
CA ILE A 65 1.91 22.82 -5.22
C ILE A 65 1.07 23.25 -4.03
N THR A 66 0.33 22.32 -3.45
CA THR A 66 -0.53 22.53 -2.27
C THR A 66 -0.19 21.54 -1.18
N ASP A 67 -0.50 21.88 0.07
CA ASP A 67 -0.42 20.94 1.19
C ASP A 67 -1.35 19.73 0.96
N GLY A 68 -1.23 18.70 1.80
CA GLY A 68 -1.81 17.36 1.68
C GLY A 68 -3.30 17.26 1.30
N PRO A 69 -3.85 16.03 1.18
CA PRO A 69 -5.01 15.71 0.35
C PRO A 69 -6.24 16.59 0.64
N PHE A 70 -7.22 16.57 -0.26
CA PHE A 70 -8.48 17.30 -0.09
C PHE A 70 -9.02 17.18 1.35
N PRO A 71 -9.57 18.26 1.94
CA PRO A 71 -9.86 18.38 3.37
C PRO A 71 -10.83 17.34 3.98
N GLU A 72 -11.37 16.39 3.20
CA GLU A 72 -12.43 15.45 3.61
C GLU A 72 -12.00 13.97 3.53
N PHE A 73 -10.75 13.62 3.85
CA PHE A 73 -10.37 12.21 3.90
C PHE A 73 -10.52 11.62 5.31
N LYS A 74 -11.37 10.60 5.45
CA LYS A 74 -11.57 9.86 6.71
C LYS A 74 -10.49 8.82 7.00
N GLU A 75 -9.80 8.37 5.96
CA GLU A 75 -8.70 7.39 6.02
C GLU A 75 -7.44 7.97 5.35
N TRP A 76 -6.27 7.71 5.89
CA TRP A 76 -4.99 8.12 5.35
C TRP A 76 -4.31 6.96 4.61
N PHE A 77 -3.62 7.29 3.52
CA PHE A 77 -2.68 6.40 2.85
C PHE A 77 -1.43 6.24 3.74
N ALA A 78 -1.35 5.13 4.47
CA ALA A 78 -0.28 4.92 5.46
C ALA A 78 0.92 4.14 4.92
N GLY A 79 0.80 3.55 3.74
CA GLY A 79 1.88 2.79 3.12
C GLY A 79 1.43 2.01 1.90
N TYR A 80 2.39 1.32 1.29
CA TYR A 80 2.15 0.43 0.16
C TYR A 80 3.09 -0.77 0.19
N ASP A 81 2.67 -1.84 -0.46
CA ASP A 81 3.49 -3.01 -0.82
C ASP A 81 3.24 -3.38 -2.29
N LEU A 82 4.27 -3.89 -2.97
CA LEU A 82 4.13 -4.61 -4.23
C LEU A 82 4.20 -6.11 -3.95
N LEU A 83 3.17 -6.85 -4.35
CA LEU A 83 3.09 -8.29 -4.15
C LEU A 83 3.11 -9.05 -5.47
N GLU A 84 3.72 -10.23 -5.49
CA GLU A 84 3.60 -11.22 -6.55
C GLU A 84 2.70 -12.37 -6.07
N ALA A 85 1.62 -12.65 -6.81
CA ALA A 85 0.71 -13.76 -6.50
C ALA A 85 0.11 -14.35 -7.78
N GLU A 86 -0.39 -15.58 -7.74
CA GLU A 86 -1.04 -16.23 -8.88
C GLU A 86 -2.46 -15.70 -9.13
N SER A 87 -3.09 -15.09 -8.11
CA SER A 87 -4.44 -14.53 -8.18
C SER A 87 -4.68 -13.42 -7.15
N ILE A 88 -5.76 -12.65 -7.34
CA ILE A 88 -6.15 -11.62 -6.37
C ILE A 88 -6.66 -12.26 -5.08
N GLU A 89 -7.24 -13.46 -5.15
CA GLU A 89 -7.68 -14.24 -4.00
C GLU A 89 -6.49 -14.70 -3.14
N GLU A 90 -5.39 -15.13 -3.77
CA GLU A 90 -4.16 -15.47 -3.06
C GLU A 90 -3.52 -14.24 -2.42
N ALA A 91 -3.41 -13.13 -3.16
CA ALA A 91 -2.94 -11.86 -2.61
C ALA A 91 -3.80 -11.41 -1.42
N ALA A 92 -5.13 -11.54 -1.53
CA ALA A 92 -6.06 -11.19 -0.44
C ALA A 92 -5.90 -12.11 0.78
N ALA A 93 -5.73 -13.41 0.57
CA ALA A 93 -5.51 -14.36 1.67
C ALA A 93 -4.19 -14.08 2.40
N TYR A 94 -3.13 -13.73 1.66
CA TYR A 94 -1.86 -13.33 2.25
C TYR A 94 -1.97 -11.99 3.00
N MET A 95 -2.60 -10.98 2.40
CA MET A 95 -2.79 -9.66 3.03
C MET A 95 -3.72 -9.67 4.23
N ALA A 96 -4.63 -10.64 4.35
CA ALA A 96 -5.48 -10.79 5.53
C ALA A 96 -4.70 -11.02 6.83
N LYS A 97 -3.43 -11.42 6.74
CA LYS A 97 -2.51 -11.60 7.87
C LYS A 97 -1.81 -10.30 8.29
N HIS A 98 -1.78 -9.28 7.43
CA HIS A 98 -1.05 -8.03 7.69
C HIS A 98 -1.77 -7.18 8.77
N PRO A 99 -1.05 -6.53 9.70
CA PRO A 99 -1.66 -5.71 10.77
C PRO A 99 -2.67 -4.67 10.28
N THR A 100 -2.36 -3.96 9.19
CA THR A 100 -3.29 -2.99 8.57
C THR A 100 -4.64 -3.61 8.16
N ALA A 101 -4.69 -4.88 7.73
CA ALA A 101 -5.95 -5.51 7.38
C ALA A 101 -6.86 -5.74 8.60
N LEU A 102 -6.28 -5.78 9.81
CA LEU A 102 -7.00 -5.95 11.07
C LEU A 102 -7.37 -4.61 11.72
N ALA A 103 -6.46 -3.63 11.67
CA ALA A 103 -6.61 -2.34 12.34
C ALA A 103 -7.09 -1.20 11.41
N GLY A 104 -7.29 -1.50 10.14
CA GLY A 104 -7.67 -0.54 9.11
C GLY A 104 -8.23 -1.27 7.89
N ARG A 105 -7.67 -0.97 6.72
CA ARG A 105 -8.08 -1.55 5.45
C ARG A 105 -6.90 -1.64 4.49
N VAL A 106 -6.92 -2.64 3.63
CA VAL A 106 -6.01 -2.73 2.49
C VAL A 106 -6.81 -2.69 1.20
N LEU A 107 -6.27 -2.02 0.18
CA LEU A 107 -6.83 -2.02 -1.18
C LEU A 107 -5.82 -2.71 -2.09
N ILE A 108 -6.21 -3.84 -2.67
CA ILE A 108 -5.37 -4.67 -3.53
C ILE A 108 -5.75 -4.38 -4.98
N LEU A 109 -4.77 -3.98 -5.78
CA LEU A 109 -4.95 -3.52 -7.15
C LEU A 109 -4.02 -4.30 -8.08
N PRO A 110 -4.53 -5.01 -9.10
CA PRO A 110 -3.65 -5.58 -10.11
C PRO A 110 -2.92 -4.45 -10.83
N THR A 111 -1.61 -4.58 -10.97
CA THR A 111 -0.83 -3.70 -11.85
C THR A 111 -1.14 -4.06 -13.29
N VAL A 112 -1.07 -3.06 -14.17
CA VAL A 112 -1.29 -3.23 -15.61
C VAL A 112 -0.10 -2.65 -16.34
N GLU A 113 0.33 -3.32 -17.40
CA GLU A 113 1.31 -2.76 -18.33
C GLU A 113 0.66 -1.63 -19.12
N LEU A 114 1.42 -0.55 -19.32
CA LEU A 114 0.94 0.58 -20.10
C LEU A 114 1.02 0.27 -21.61
N PRO A 115 0.11 0.80 -22.44
CA PRO A 115 0.09 0.53 -23.88
C PRO A 115 1.36 0.92 -24.65
N TRP A 116 2.28 1.66 -24.02
CA TRP A 116 3.54 2.13 -24.61
C TRP A 116 4.77 1.53 -23.93
N GLU A 117 4.61 0.59 -23.00
CA GLU A 117 5.71 -0.16 -22.40
C GLU A 117 6.17 -1.29 -23.34
N PRO A 118 7.49 -1.53 -23.48
CA PRO A 118 7.97 -2.60 -24.34
C PRO A 118 7.54 -3.96 -23.77
N GLY A 119 6.64 -4.67 -24.48
CA GLY A 119 6.14 -5.98 -24.06
C GLY A 119 4.62 -6.12 -24.02
N ALA A 120 3.88 -5.00 -24.09
CA ALA A 120 2.42 -4.96 -24.20
C ALA A 120 1.89 -5.47 -25.56
#